data_AF-A0A950LGY2-F1
#
_entry.id   AF-A0A950LGY2-F1
#
_cell.length_a   1.000
_cell.length_b   1.000
_cell.length_c   1.000
_cell.angle_alpha   90.00
_cell.angle_beta   90.00
_cell.angle_gamma   90.00
#
_symmetry.space_group_name_H-M   'P 1'
#
loop_
_entity.id
_entity.type
_entity.pdbx_description
1 polymer ?
#
loop_
_entity_poly.entity_id
_entity_poly.type
_entity_poly.pdbx_seq_one_letter_code
_entity_poly.pdbx_strand_id
1 'polypeptide(L)' 'MAGHSQFKNIMHRKGKQDAMRAKLFAKLAREITVAAKIGQADPAFNPRLRL' A
#
# COMPACT_ATOMS: atom_id res chain seq x y z
N MET A 1 11.81 -0.70 -30.35
CA MET A 1 12.28 0.61 -29.85
C MET A 1 11.08 1.39 -29.30
N ALA A 2 11.13 1.93 -28.08
CA ALA A 2 10.11 2.84 -27.56
C ALA A 2 10.20 4.17 -28.34
N GLY A 3 9.42 4.29 -29.41
CA GLY A 3 9.52 5.39 -30.36
C GLY A 3 8.74 6.67 -29.99
N HIS A 4 8.20 6.80 -28.78
CA HIS A 4 7.44 7.98 -28.36
C HIS A 4 7.81 8.35 -26.93
N SER A 5 8.17 9.62 -26.70
CA SER A 5 8.42 10.31 -25.43
C SER A 5 8.69 9.39 -24.22
N GLN A 6 9.97 9.24 -23.87
CA GLN A 6 10.45 8.53 -22.68
C GLN A 6 9.63 8.89 -21.43
N PHE A 7 9.28 10.17 -21.28
CA PHE A 7 8.48 10.67 -20.18
C PHE A 7 7.06 10.08 -20.13
N LYS A 8 6.38 9.98 -21.29
CA LYS A 8 5.02 9.42 -21.35
C LYS A 8 5.00 7.94 -20.94
N ASN A 9 6.01 7.18 -21.35
CA ASN A 9 6.14 5.77 -20.95
C ASN A 9 6.41 5.62 -19.44
N ILE A 10 7.24 6.49 -18.87
CA ILE A 10 7.50 6.53 -17.42
C ILE A 10 6.21 6.89 -16.67
N MET A 11 5.47 7.90 -17.14
CA MET A 11 4.22 8.35 -16.52
C MET A 11 3.18 7.21 -16.44
N HIS A 12 2.93 6.51 -17.54
CA HIS A 12 1.96 5.42 -17.55
C HIS A 12 2.39 4.24 -16.65
N ARG A 13 3.68 3.88 -16.68
CA ARG A 13 4.23 2.82 -15.83
C ARG A 13 4.11 3.19 -14.35
N LYS A 14 4.51 4.41 -13.99
CA LYS A 14 4.46 4.93 -12.63
C LYS A 14 3.01 5.04 -12.14
N GLY A 15 2.10 5.60 -12.92
CA GLY A 15 0.68 5.70 -12.58
C GLY A 15 0.03 4.34 -12.30
N LYS A 16 0.34 3.32 -13.10
CA LYS A 16 -0.14 1.95 -12.85
C LYS A 16 0.42 1.38 -11.54
N GLN A 17 1.71 1.58 -11.27
CA GLN A 17 2.35 1.13 -10.03
C GLN A 17 1.78 1.83 -8.80
N ASP A 18 1.58 3.14 -8.88
CA ASP A 18 1.03 3.94 -7.80
C ASP A 18 -0.41 3.55 -7.50
N ALA A 19 -1.24 3.30 -8.52
CA ALA A 19 -2.61 2.81 -8.34
C ALA A 19 -2.65 1.44 -7.65
N MET A 20 -1.76 0.52 -8.03
CA MET A 20 -1.65 -0.79 -7.37
C MET A 20 -1.20 -0.65 -5.91
N ARG A 21 -0.20 0.20 -5.63
CA ARG A 21 0.27 0.48 -4.27
C ARG A 21 -0.79 1.14 -3.40
N ALA A 22 -1.51 2.12 -3.93
CA ALA A 22 -2.58 2.80 -3.21
C ALA A 22 -3.67 1.83 -2.73
N LYS A 23 -4.05 0.87 -3.59
CA LYS A 23 -5.02 -0.18 -3.23
C LYS A 23 -4.49 -1.10 -2.12
N LEU A 24 -3.20 -1.43 -2.13
CA LEU A 24 -2.58 -2.24 -1.08
C LEU A 24 -2.53 -1.47 0.24
N PHE A 25 -2.06 -0.23 0.24
CA PHE A 25 -2.01 0.62 1.44
C PHE A 25 -3.39 0.81 2.06
N ALA A 26 -4.43 1.01 1.25
CA ALA A 26 -5.80 1.12 1.76
C ALA A 26 -6.32 -0.17 2.44
N LYS A 27 -5.84 -1.35 2.01
CA LYS A 27 -6.15 -2.60 2.71
C LYS A 27 -5.38 -2.70 4.03
N LEU A 28 -4.08 -2.47 3.99
CA LEU A 28 -3.22 -2.52 5.18
C LEU A 28 -3.67 -1.53 6.26
N ALA A 29 -4.01 -0.30 5.89
CA ALA A 29 -4.49 0.70 6.84
C ALA A 29 -5.79 0.26 7.54
N ARG A 30 -6.71 -0.39 6.81
CA ARG A 30 -7.94 -0.94 7.40
C ARG A 30 -7.63 -2.10 8.36
N GLU A 31 -6.76 -3.02 7.98
CA GLU A 31 -6.35 -4.14 8.83
C GLU A 31 -5.67 -3.65 10.12
N ILE A 32 -4.75 -2.68 10.03
CA ILE A 32 -4.11 -2.06 11.20
C ILE A 32 -5.17 -1.43 12.12
N THR A 33 -6.11 -0.67 11.56
CA THR A 33 -7.15 0.00 12.34
C THR A 33 -8.06 -1.02 13.04
N VAL A 34 -8.43 -2.11 12.36
CA VAL A 34 -9.27 -3.17 12.94
C VAL A 34 -8.51 -3.94 14.01
N ALA A 35 -7.25 -4.32 13.75
CA ALA A 35 -6.41 -5.03 14.70
C ALA A 35 -6.18 -4.21 15.98
N ALA A 36 -5.98 -2.89 15.86
CA ALA A 36 -5.84 -1.98 16.99
C ALA A 36 -7.15 -1.77 17.78
N LYS A 37 -8.32 -1.90 17.13
CA LYS A 37 -9.63 -1.80 17.81
C LYS A 37 -10.02 -3.08 18.56
N ILE A 38 -9.66 -4.25 18.03
CA ILE A 38 -10.05 -5.55 18.59
C ILE A 38 -9.04 -6.03 19.64
N GLY A 39 -7.75 -5.73 19.44
CA GLY A 39 -6.68 -6.08 20.38
C GLY A 39 -6.21 -4.88 21.20
N GLN A 40 -5.03 -5.01 21.81
CA GLN A 40 -4.35 -3.85 22.40
C GLN A 40 -3.65 -3.02 21.32
N ALA A 41 -3.55 -1.71 21.57
CA ALA A 41 -2.91 -0.75 20.66
C ALA A 41 -1.39 -0.95 20.55
N ASP A 42 -0.77 -1.63 21.52
CA ASP A 42 0.66 -1.94 21.51
C ASP A 42 0.95 -3.14 20.58
N PRO A 43 1.74 -2.97 19.50
CA PRO A 43 2.14 -4.05 18.60
C PRO A 43 2.92 -5.17 19.28
N ALA A 44 3.56 -4.93 20.43
CA ALA A 44 4.27 -5.95 21.19
C ALA A 44 3.32 -7.00 21.80
N PHE A 45 2.11 -6.56 22.16
CA PHE A 45 1.07 -7.40 22.80
C PHE A 45 -0.06 -7.77 21.85
N ASN A 46 0.00 -7.32 20.59
CA ASN A 46 -0.98 -7.63 19.55
C ASN A 46 -0.29 -8.30 18.34
N PRO A 47 -0.26 -9.65 18.28
CA PRO A 47 0.38 -10.38 17.19
C PRO A 47 -0.15 -10.03 15.79
N ARG A 48 -1.38 -9.49 15.68
CA ARG A 48 -1.96 -9.04 14.41
C ARG A 48 -1.42 -7.69 13.92
N LEU A 49 -0.83 -6.88 14.81
CA LEU A 49 -0.20 -5.60 14.50
C LEU A 49 1.32 -5.70 14.27
N ARG A 50 1.94 -6.84 14.59
CA ARG A 50 3.40 -7.01 14.61
C ARG A 50 4.01 -7.41 13.25
N LEU A 51 3.19 -7.65 12.23
CA LEU A 51 3.61 -8.12 10.90
C LEU A 51 3.85 -6.96 9.93
#